data_AF-A0A0H3K586-F1
#
_entry.id   AF-A0A0H3K586-F1
#
_cell.length_a   1.000
_cell.length_b   1.000
_cell.length_c   1.000
_cell.angle_alpha   90.00
_cell.angle_beta   90.00
_cell.angle_gamma   90.00
#
_symmetry.space_group_name_H-M   'P 1'
#
loop_
_entity.id
_entity.type
_entity.pdbx_description
1 polymer ?
#
loop_
_entity_poly.entity_id
_entity_poly.type
_entity_poly.pdbx_seq_one_letter_code
_entity_poly.pdbx_strand_id
1 'polypeptide(L)'
;MTQRITALTTAALLWGSAIAVLPPEAVQAAEVNPTLLRRCQSALAERIGQRIQVQTDTLSSYFISNAEQGIRGRGNLDSSGNFRPFQFDCQLNTRDGRVVSLEYNYQSAGNDDTVSDSLRRSCQEALANRIGQRILLSADTLRAYPISRNEQGVSGEGTLDRSGNFRPFTFDCQVNLRNGRVKRISYDYQAENNPPEISPALVQACQAELRNRLSPQVRLQQASLRSYFISNAEQGLRGDAVLDRNSQPFRFDCQANLRTGQITRLDYDSAGAIAELTPIFTNFQDGDRVTSNGFVVMGRTRPNARVRIEVRSSAAVLGGLIDIGNTVLLDREVIADRDGNFSVQVRRPVVVSSSTRYVVRASASLNGETRQNEIVLRQQ
;
A
#
# COMPACT_ATOMS: atom_id res chain seq x y z
N MET A 1 50.35 -48.13 19.29
CA MET A 1 51.64 -47.59 19.77
C MET A 1 51.56 -46.08 19.75
N THR A 2 51.84 -45.52 20.91
CA THR A 2 51.62 -44.14 21.37
C THR A 2 52.59 -43.16 20.70
N GLN A 3 52.09 -42.08 20.10
CA GLN A 3 52.91 -40.90 19.82
C GLN A 3 52.74 -39.87 20.95
N ARG A 4 53.85 -39.62 21.64
CA ARG A 4 54.01 -38.67 22.72
C ARG A 4 54.13 -37.27 22.13
N ILE A 5 53.31 -36.34 22.59
CA ILE A 5 53.49 -34.90 22.37
C ILE A 5 54.29 -34.35 23.55
N THR A 6 55.47 -33.81 23.24
CA THR A 6 56.39 -33.15 24.16
C THR A 6 55.83 -31.77 24.53
N ALA A 7 55.47 -31.57 25.79
CA ALA A 7 55.11 -30.26 26.32
C ALA A 7 56.39 -29.50 26.72
N LEU A 8 56.62 -28.35 26.09
CA LEU A 8 57.60 -27.36 26.54
C LEU A 8 57.01 -26.58 27.72
N THR A 9 57.58 -26.79 28.90
CA THR A 9 57.36 -26.00 30.11
C THR A 9 58.11 -24.68 30.02
N THR A 10 57.38 -23.58 29.90
CA THR A 10 57.90 -22.24 30.20
C THR A 10 57.24 -21.75 31.48
N ALA A 11 58.02 -21.73 32.56
CA ALA A 11 57.63 -21.12 33.83
C ALA A 11 57.87 -19.61 33.76
N ALA A 12 56.82 -18.83 33.99
CA ALA A 12 56.93 -17.41 34.31
C ALA A 12 56.12 -17.15 35.59
N LEU A 13 56.84 -17.02 36.70
CA LEU A 13 56.35 -16.51 37.98
C LEU A 13 56.37 -14.99 37.91
N LEU A 14 55.21 -14.34 37.87
CA LEU A 14 55.06 -12.96 38.32
C LEU A 14 53.73 -12.77 39.05
N TRP A 15 53.85 -12.07 40.19
CA TRP A 15 52.85 -11.86 41.21
C TRP A 15 51.82 -10.81 40.77
N GLY A 16 50.55 -11.00 41.16
CA GLY A 16 49.57 -9.92 41.18
C GLY A 16 48.16 -10.37 40.83
N SER A 17 47.26 -10.31 41.82
CA SER A 17 45.80 -10.32 41.69
C SER A 17 45.16 -11.61 41.16
N ALA A 18 44.67 -12.45 42.07
CA ALA A 18 43.85 -13.61 41.73
C ALA A 18 42.47 -13.16 41.21
N ILE A 19 42.37 -12.96 39.90
CA ILE A 19 41.10 -13.10 39.17
C ILE A 19 40.92 -14.61 39.00
N ALA A 20 39.88 -15.17 39.60
CA ALA A 20 39.46 -16.53 39.32
C ALA A 20 38.99 -16.60 37.85
N VAL A 21 39.91 -16.89 36.94
CA VAL A 21 39.60 -17.26 35.57
C VAL A 21 39.03 -18.67 35.67
N LEU A 22 37.70 -18.77 35.71
CA LEU A 22 37.01 -20.02 35.46
C LEU A 22 37.53 -20.57 34.12
N PRO A 23 37.94 -21.85 34.05
CA PRO A 23 38.31 -22.44 32.77
C PRO A 23 37.13 -22.24 31.82
N PRO A 24 37.36 -21.84 30.56
CA PRO A 24 36.28 -21.82 29.58
C PRO A 24 35.70 -23.23 29.56
N GLU A 25 34.41 -23.34 29.85
CA GLU A 25 33.67 -24.59 29.69
C GLU A 25 34.01 -25.10 28.29
N ALA A 26 34.74 -26.21 28.25
CA ALA A 26 34.88 -26.96 27.02
C ALA A 26 33.46 -27.35 26.65
N VAL A 27 32.87 -26.62 25.70
CA VAL A 27 31.62 -26.98 25.04
C VAL A 27 31.88 -28.33 24.42
N GLN A 28 31.60 -29.40 25.17
CA GLN A 28 31.56 -30.75 24.63
C GLN A 28 30.50 -30.68 23.54
N ALA A 29 30.92 -30.83 22.28
CA ALA A 29 30.01 -30.89 21.16
C ALA A 29 28.98 -31.96 21.50
N ALA A 30 27.74 -31.53 21.75
CA ALA A 30 26.67 -32.43 22.17
C ALA A 30 26.50 -33.49 21.09
N GLU A 31 26.83 -34.73 21.44
CA GLU A 31 26.80 -35.88 20.53
C GLU A 31 25.36 -36.03 19.99
N VAL A 32 25.23 -36.00 18.67
CA VAL A 32 23.92 -35.98 18.01
C VAL A 32 23.25 -37.33 18.22
N ASN A 33 22.07 -37.34 18.84
CA ASN A 33 21.31 -38.56 19.09
C ASN A 33 21.01 -39.28 17.74
N PRO A 34 21.50 -40.52 17.53
CA PRO A 34 21.41 -41.22 16.25
C PRO A 34 19.95 -41.54 15.86
N THR A 35 19.06 -41.68 16.83
CA THR A 35 17.63 -41.93 16.59
C THR A 35 16.95 -40.69 16.02
N LEU A 36 17.24 -39.52 16.57
CA LEU A 36 16.70 -38.23 16.08
C LEU A 36 17.29 -37.87 14.72
N LEU A 37 18.59 -38.12 14.51
CA LEU A 37 19.22 -37.92 13.22
C LEU A 37 18.56 -38.77 12.11
N ARG A 38 18.24 -40.04 12.39
CA ARG A 38 17.57 -40.91 11.42
C ARG A 38 16.16 -40.41 11.07
N ARG A 39 15.41 -39.91 12.06
CA ARG A 39 14.09 -39.28 11.82
C ARG A 39 14.22 -38.06 10.94
N CYS A 40 15.21 -37.21 11.21
CA CYS A 40 15.49 -36.04 10.41
C CYS A 40 15.88 -36.38 8.96
N GLN A 41 16.76 -37.37 8.78
CA GLN A 41 17.16 -37.86 7.46
C GLN A 41 15.98 -38.41 6.65
N SER A 42 15.07 -39.15 7.30
CA SER A 42 13.87 -39.66 6.64
C SER A 42 12.97 -38.53 6.17
N ALA A 43 12.72 -37.53 7.01
CA ALA A 43 11.89 -36.37 6.64
C ALA A 43 12.54 -35.52 5.54
N LEU A 44 13.87 -35.36 5.56
CA LEU A 44 14.62 -34.70 4.49
C LEU A 44 14.50 -35.45 3.17
N ALA A 45 14.70 -36.77 3.17
CA ALA A 45 14.62 -37.59 1.97
C ALA A 45 13.20 -37.56 1.36
N GLU A 46 12.17 -37.62 2.22
CA GLU A 46 10.77 -37.53 1.81
C GLU A 46 10.43 -36.17 1.20
N ARG A 47 10.87 -35.07 1.84
CA ARG A 47 10.59 -33.70 1.37
C ARG A 47 11.35 -33.34 0.09
N ILE A 48 12.59 -33.81 -0.04
CA ILE A 48 13.44 -33.52 -1.20
C ILE A 48 13.12 -34.47 -2.38
N GLY A 49 12.58 -35.66 -2.10
CA GLY A 49 12.21 -36.65 -3.12
C GLY A 49 13.41 -37.27 -3.85
N GLN A 50 14.61 -37.19 -3.28
CA GLN A 50 15.85 -37.73 -3.84
C GLN A 50 16.67 -38.44 -2.76
N ARG A 51 17.65 -39.25 -3.19
CA ARG A 51 18.61 -39.87 -2.26
C ARG A 51 19.51 -38.78 -1.68
N ILE A 52 19.63 -38.74 -0.36
CA ILE A 52 20.46 -37.78 0.36
C ILE A 52 21.55 -38.51 1.13
N GLN A 53 22.71 -37.87 1.27
CA GLN A 53 23.79 -38.32 2.12
C GLN A 53 24.18 -37.18 3.08
N VAL A 54 23.88 -37.34 4.36
CA VAL A 54 24.22 -36.33 5.38
C VAL A 54 25.68 -36.49 5.82
N GLN A 55 26.39 -35.36 5.91
CA GLN A 55 27.79 -35.28 6.33
C GLN A 55 27.86 -35.24 7.87
N THR A 56 28.20 -36.36 8.49
CA THR A 56 28.16 -36.53 9.96
C THR A 56 29.14 -35.63 10.70
N ASP A 57 30.24 -35.25 10.06
CA ASP A 57 31.27 -34.34 10.56
C ASP A 57 30.82 -32.87 10.66
N THR A 58 29.71 -32.52 9.99
CA THR A 58 29.15 -31.16 9.99
C THR A 58 27.95 -31.00 10.93
N LEU A 59 27.57 -32.08 11.62
CA LEU A 59 26.37 -32.10 12.45
C LEU A 59 26.60 -31.34 13.76
N SER A 60 25.68 -30.43 14.04
CA SER A 60 25.60 -29.71 15.31
C SER A 60 24.19 -29.86 15.85
N SER A 61 24.06 -30.37 17.06
CA SER A 61 22.79 -30.32 17.78
C SER A 61 22.71 -29.05 18.62
N TYR A 62 21.51 -28.51 18.77
CA TYR A 62 21.24 -27.36 19.62
C TYR A 62 19.94 -27.56 20.40
N PHE A 63 19.92 -27.08 21.63
CA PHE A 63 18.75 -27.15 22.50
C PHE A 63 17.76 -26.04 22.16
N ILE A 64 16.48 -26.39 21.99
CA ILE A 64 15.40 -25.41 21.78
C ILE A 64 14.56 -25.34 23.05
N SER A 65 14.10 -26.49 23.55
CA SER A 65 13.34 -26.60 24.79
C SER A 65 13.45 -28.01 25.40
N ASN A 66 12.88 -28.21 26.60
CA ASN A 66 12.86 -29.53 27.26
C ASN A 66 12.14 -30.62 26.45
N ALA A 67 11.36 -30.24 25.44
CA ALA A 67 10.66 -31.16 24.55
C ALA A 67 11.15 -31.07 23.09
N GLU A 68 12.12 -30.22 22.78
CA GLU A 68 12.55 -29.96 21.39
C GLU A 68 14.06 -29.78 21.26
N GLN A 69 14.61 -30.44 20.25
CA GLN A 69 16.03 -30.37 19.91
C GLN A 69 16.18 -30.12 18.41
N GLY A 70 17.07 -29.19 18.07
CA GLY A 70 17.46 -28.91 16.71
C GLY A 70 18.71 -29.69 16.31
N ILE A 71 18.74 -30.16 15.06
CA ILE A 71 19.90 -30.73 14.40
C ILE A 71 20.12 -29.95 13.11
N ARG A 72 21.29 -29.33 13.00
CA ARG A 72 21.73 -28.66 11.77
C ARG A 72 22.98 -29.33 11.21
N GLY A 73 23.14 -29.28 9.90
CA GLY A 73 24.32 -29.82 9.26
C GLY A 73 24.28 -29.69 7.75
N ARG A 74 25.20 -30.37 7.08
CA ARG A 74 25.30 -30.42 5.63
C ARG A 74 25.00 -31.81 5.12
N GLY A 75 24.53 -31.89 3.89
CA GLY A 75 24.35 -33.14 3.16
C GLY A 75 24.60 -32.94 1.68
N ASN A 76 24.63 -34.03 0.93
CA ASN A 76 24.72 -34.04 -0.51
C ASN A 76 23.50 -34.74 -1.08
N LEU A 77 22.90 -34.18 -2.13
CA LEU A 77 21.94 -34.89 -2.95
C LEU A 77 22.68 -35.76 -3.96
N ASP A 78 22.32 -37.02 -4.04
CA ASP A 78 22.74 -37.90 -5.12
C ASP A 78 21.71 -37.82 -6.26
N SER A 79 22.03 -37.02 -7.27
CA SER A 79 21.24 -36.91 -8.50
C SER A 79 22.09 -37.37 -9.68
N SER A 80 22.01 -38.65 -9.99
CA SER A 80 22.61 -39.26 -11.20
C SER A 80 24.10 -38.94 -11.39
N GLY A 81 24.90 -39.05 -10.32
CA GLY A 81 26.35 -38.83 -10.37
C GLY A 81 26.81 -37.40 -10.13
N ASN A 82 25.89 -36.46 -9.86
CA ASN A 82 26.23 -35.10 -9.43
C ASN A 82 25.81 -34.90 -7.97
N PHE A 83 26.80 -34.76 -7.08
CA PHE A 83 26.58 -34.44 -5.67
C PHE A 83 26.30 -32.94 -5.53
N ARG A 84 25.10 -32.58 -5.06
CA ARG A 84 24.75 -31.18 -4.76
C ARG A 84 24.76 -30.95 -3.26
N PRO A 85 25.66 -30.12 -2.71
CA PRO A 85 25.67 -29.88 -1.28
C PRO A 85 24.44 -29.07 -0.87
N PHE A 86 23.93 -29.33 0.33
CA PHE A 86 22.85 -28.57 0.94
C PHE A 86 23.10 -28.46 2.44
N GLN A 87 22.65 -27.36 3.02
CA GLN A 87 22.52 -27.20 4.46
C GLN A 87 21.08 -27.54 4.86
N PHE A 88 20.91 -28.07 6.06
CA PHE A 88 19.60 -28.28 6.63
C PHE A 88 19.59 -27.88 8.11
N ASP A 89 18.41 -27.49 8.56
CA ASP A 89 18.06 -27.29 9.95
C ASP A 89 16.74 -28.02 10.23
N CYS A 90 16.76 -28.86 11.26
CA CYS A 90 15.76 -29.86 11.51
C CYS A 90 15.44 -29.89 12.99
N GLN A 91 14.22 -29.47 13.33
CA GLN A 91 13.74 -29.38 14.69
C GLN A 91 12.85 -30.57 14.98
N LEU A 92 13.16 -31.32 16.03
CA LEU A 92 12.44 -32.52 16.42
C LEU A 92 11.95 -32.42 17.85
N ASN A 93 10.76 -32.96 18.09
CA ASN A 93 10.26 -33.16 19.43
C ASN A 93 10.97 -34.37 20.05
N THR A 94 11.62 -34.18 21.21
CA THR A 94 12.44 -35.20 21.86
C THR A 94 11.62 -36.30 22.54
N ARG A 95 10.32 -36.08 22.77
CA ARG A 95 9.43 -37.06 23.43
C ARG A 95 8.88 -38.11 22.46
N ASP A 96 8.48 -37.69 21.26
CA ASP A 96 7.85 -38.56 20.26
C ASP A 96 8.68 -38.73 18.98
N GLY A 97 9.78 -37.99 18.83
CA GLY A 97 10.68 -38.04 17.67
C GLY A 97 10.08 -37.43 16.39
N ARG A 98 8.97 -36.67 16.50
CA ARG A 98 8.31 -36.03 15.37
C ARG A 98 9.10 -34.80 14.92
N VAL A 99 9.23 -34.63 13.61
CA VAL A 99 9.82 -33.41 13.02
C VAL A 99 8.81 -32.27 13.13
N VAL A 100 9.18 -31.23 13.86
CA VAL A 100 8.37 -30.03 14.12
C VAL A 100 8.58 -28.99 13.02
N SER A 101 9.84 -28.78 12.63
CA SER A 101 10.23 -27.89 11.54
C SER A 101 11.38 -28.49 10.76
N LEU A 102 11.38 -28.27 9.45
CA LEU A 102 12.44 -28.71 8.56
C LEU A 102 12.68 -27.67 7.49
N GLU A 103 13.88 -27.10 7.52
CA GLU A 103 14.38 -26.15 6.54
C GLU A 103 15.63 -26.74 5.88
N TYR A 104 15.76 -26.55 4.57
CA TYR A 104 16.99 -26.89 3.87
C TYR A 104 17.25 -25.88 2.77
N ASN A 105 18.52 -25.61 2.52
CA ASN A 105 18.97 -24.69 1.50
C ASN A 105 20.12 -25.33 0.72
N TYR A 106 20.04 -25.31 -0.61
CA TYR A 106 21.14 -25.79 -1.43
C TYR A 106 22.34 -24.87 -1.24
N GLN A 107 23.46 -25.44 -0.81
CA GLN A 107 24.72 -24.73 -0.95
C GLN A 107 25.10 -24.87 -2.41
N SER A 108 25.19 -23.77 -3.15
CA SER A 108 25.96 -23.78 -4.38
C SER A 108 27.33 -24.33 -4.00
N ALA A 109 27.71 -25.48 -4.58
CA ALA A 109 29.07 -25.99 -4.48
C ALA A 109 29.99 -24.81 -4.79
N GLY A 110 30.90 -24.52 -3.87
CA GLY A 110 31.80 -23.38 -3.93
C GLY A 110 32.54 -23.34 -5.26
N ASN A 111 31.95 -22.66 -6.21
CA ASN A 111 32.61 -21.90 -7.23
C ASN A 111 32.11 -20.49 -6.99
N ASP A 112 33.05 -19.57 -6.97
CA ASP A 112 32.86 -18.14 -7.11
C ASP A 112 31.66 -17.87 -8.04
N ASP A 113 30.47 -17.67 -7.46
CA ASP A 113 29.18 -17.50 -8.14
C ASP A 113 29.10 -16.05 -8.66
N THR A 114 30.23 -15.50 -9.07
CA THR A 114 30.30 -14.23 -9.78
C THR A 114 29.62 -14.46 -11.12
N VAL A 115 28.36 -14.05 -11.19
CA VAL A 115 27.63 -13.92 -12.44
C VAL A 115 28.55 -13.23 -13.42
N SER A 116 28.99 -13.96 -14.45
CA SER A 116 29.97 -13.43 -15.39
C SER A 116 29.49 -12.08 -15.92
N ASP A 117 30.41 -11.11 -16.03
CA ASP A 117 30.06 -9.75 -16.45
C ASP A 117 29.34 -9.71 -17.81
N SER A 118 29.57 -10.70 -18.67
CA SER A 118 28.84 -10.88 -19.92
C SER A 118 27.37 -11.25 -19.69
N LEU A 119 27.07 -12.23 -18.83
CA LEU A 119 25.71 -12.62 -18.48
C LEU A 119 24.95 -11.50 -17.77
N ARG A 120 25.61 -10.83 -16.82
CA ARG A 120 25.06 -9.66 -16.11
C ARG A 120 24.68 -8.56 -17.11
N ARG A 121 25.58 -8.23 -18.05
CA ARG A 121 25.30 -7.23 -19.10
C ARG A 121 24.16 -7.64 -20.02
N SER A 122 24.14 -8.88 -20.50
CA SER A 122 23.05 -9.39 -21.35
C SER A 122 21.69 -9.29 -20.67
N CYS A 123 21.60 -9.65 -19.38
CA CYS A 123 20.36 -9.54 -18.61
C CYS A 123 20.00 -8.09 -18.31
N GLN A 124 20.97 -7.25 -17.96
CA GLN A 124 20.75 -5.83 -17.70
C GLN A 124 20.24 -5.10 -18.95
N GLU A 125 20.82 -5.36 -20.12
CA GLU A 125 20.39 -4.76 -21.38
C GLU A 125 18.98 -5.23 -21.78
N ALA A 126 18.70 -6.53 -21.66
CA ALA A 126 17.38 -7.06 -21.97
C ALA A 126 16.29 -6.54 -21.03
N LEU A 127 16.59 -6.41 -19.72
CA LEU A 127 15.69 -5.81 -18.74
C LEU A 127 15.49 -4.32 -19.02
N ALA A 128 16.56 -3.56 -19.28
CA ALA A 128 16.47 -2.14 -19.60
C ALA A 128 15.63 -1.89 -20.86
N ASN A 129 15.81 -2.69 -21.90
CA ASN A 129 15.03 -2.63 -23.13
C ASN A 129 13.56 -2.99 -22.91
N ARG A 130 13.27 -4.00 -22.07
CA ARG A 130 11.89 -4.42 -21.78
C ARG A 130 11.14 -3.45 -20.87
N ILE A 131 11.83 -2.88 -19.89
CA ILE A 131 11.27 -1.92 -18.93
C ILE A 131 11.23 -0.50 -19.55
N GLY A 132 12.09 -0.21 -20.53
CA GLY A 132 12.20 1.09 -21.19
C GLY A 132 12.89 2.15 -20.33
N GLN A 133 13.69 1.75 -19.34
CA GLN A 133 14.35 2.65 -18.38
C GLN A 133 15.76 2.14 -18.04
N ARG A 134 16.59 3.04 -17.48
CA ARG A 134 17.88 2.64 -16.91
C ARG A 134 17.66 1.83 -15.65
N ILE A 135 18.42 0.75 -15.52
CA ILE A 135 18.39 -0.12 -14.35
C ILE A 135 19.81 -0.39 -13.87
N LEU A 136 19.94 -0.64 -12.58
CA LEU A 136 21.15 -1.11 -11.93
C LEU A 136 20.84 -2.47 -11.27
N LEU A 137 21.56 -3.52 -11.65
CA LEU A 137 21.42 -4.81 -10.96
C LEU A 137 22.31 -4.82 -9.72
N SER A 138 21.78 -5.29 -8.60
CA SER A 138 22.53 -5.37 -7.34
C SER A 138 23.44 -6.59 -7.36
N ALA A 139 24.75 -6.36 -7.48
CA ALA A 139 25.76 -7.41 -7.58
C ALA A 139 25.71 -8.40 -6.40
N ASP A 140 25.35 -7.91 -5.21
CA ASP A 140 25.29 -8.71 -3.98
C ASP A 140 24.13 -9.72 -3.95
N THR A 141 23.14 -9.51 -4.82
CA THR A 141 21.92 -10.34 -4.90
C THR A 141 21.91 -11.24 -6.13
N LEU A 142 22.88 -11.07 -7.03
CA LEU A 142 22.96 -11.83 -8.26
C LEU A 142 23.31 -13.28 -7.97
N ARG A 143 22.49 -14.18 -8.50
CA ARG A 143 22.69 -15.63 -8.42
C ARG A 143 22.52 -16.22 -9.80
N ALA A 144 23.50 -16.98 -10.25
CA ALA A 144 23.35 -17.79 -11.44
C ALA A 144 22.85 -19.19 -11.08
N TYR A 145 22.03 -19.77 -11.93
CA TYR A 145 21.58 -21.15 -11.78
C TYR A 145 21.58 -21.87 -13.13
N PRO A 146 22.04 -23.12 -13.20
CA PRO A 146 22.07 -23.87 -14.46
C PRO A 146 20.66 -24.31 -14.85
N ILE A 147 20.27 -24.07 -16.12
CA ILE A 147 19.00 -24.57 -16.69
C ILE A 147 19.28 -25.80 -17.56
N SER A 148 20.28 -25.73 -18.43
CA SER A 148 20.74 -26.85 -19.27
C SER A 148 22.21 -26.67 -19.66
N ARG A 149 22.78 -27.61 -20.43
CA ARG A 149 24.19 -27.51 -20.89
C ARG A 149 24.50 -26.24 -21.68
N ASN A 150 23.50 -25.60 -22.27
CA ASN A 150 23.68 -24.39 -23.07
C ASN A 150 22.85 -23.21 -22.54
N GLU A 151 22.29 -23.31 -21.34
CA GLU A 151 21.39 -22.30 -20.78
C GLU A 151 21.66 -22.07 -19.31
N GLN A 152 21.74 -20.81 -18.94
CA GLN A 152 21.96 -20.37 -17.57
C GLN A 152 20.93 -19.31 -17.21
N GLY A 153 20.29 -19.52 -16.08
CA GLY A 153 19.45 -18.53 -15.44
C GLY A 153 20.28 -17.60 -14.56
N VAL A 154 19.85 -16.35 -14.48
CA VAL A 154 20.38 -15.33 -13.59
C VAL A 154 19.18 -14.70 -12.90
N SER A 155 19.15 -14.80 -11.57
CA SER A 155 18.13 -14.18 -10.73
C SER A 155 18.79 -13.20 -9.77
N GLY A 156 18.05 -12.19 -9.34
CA GLY A 156 18.52 -11.27 -8.31
C GLY A 156 17.61 -10.08 -8.18
N GLU A 157 18.15 -9.03 -7.58
CA GLU A 157 17.46 -7.77 -7.39
C GLU A 157 18.11 -6.68 -8.25
N GLY A 158 17.30 -5.70 -8.62
CA GLY A 158 17.76 -4.51 -9.30
C GLY A 158 16.98 -3.29 -8.85
N THR A 159 17.53 -2.12 -9.15
CA THR A 159 16.88 -0.84 -8.92
C THR A 159 16.65 -0.15 -10.26
N LEU A 160 15.47 0.44 -10.41
CA LEU A 160 15.20 1.40 -11.49
C LEU A 160 15.86 2.73 -11.14
N ASP A 161 16.62 3.30 -12.07
CA ASP A 161 17.15 4.65 -11.92
C ASP A 161 16.25 5.62 -12.71
N ARG A 162 15.42 6.38 -11.99
CA ARG A 162 14.67 7.50 -12.54
C ARG A 162 14.93 8.77 -11.74
N SER A 163 15.91 9.56 -12.17
CA SER A 163 16.11 10.95 -11.69
C SER A 163 16.15 11.05 -10.15
N GLY A 164 16.76 10.07 -9.48
CA GLY A 164 16.86 10.02 -8.01
C GLY A 164 15.89 9.06 -7.31
N ASN A 165 14.92 8.46 -8.01
CA ASN A 165 13.97 7.52 -7.43
C ASN A 165 14.36 6.07 -7.73
N PHE A 166 14.88 5.37 -6.72
CA PHE A 166 15.28 3.97 -6.79
C PHE A 166 14.10 3.05 -6.47
N ARG A 167 13.61 2.26 -7.44
CA ARG A 167 12.57 1.26 -7.20
C ARG A 167 13.17 -0.15 -7.23
N PRO A 168 13.15 -0.91 -6.13
CA PRO A 168 13.64 -2.28 -6.12
C PRO A 168 12.69 -3.20 -6.89
N PHE A 169 13.26 -4.13 -7.64
CA PHE A 169 12.55 -5.21 -8.31
C PHE A 169 13.37 -6.49 -8.22
N THR A 170 12.70 -7.63 -8.21
CA THR A 170 13.32 -8.93 -8.43
C THR A 170 13.23 -9.30 -9.90
N PHE A 171 14.17 -10.08 -10.39
CA PHE A 171 14.14 -10.55 -11.76
C PHE A 171 14.65 -11.98 -11.89
N ASP A 172 14.24 -12.59 -12.99
CA ASP A 172 14.70 -13.88 -13.49
C ASP A 172 14.97 -13.77 -14.99
N CYS A 173 16.20 -14.03 -15.39
CA CYS A 173 16.68 -13.87 -16.76
C CYS A 173 17.36 -15.16 -17.22
N GLN A 174 16.92 -15.70 -18.35
CA GLN A 174 17.45 -16.95 -18.91
C GLN A 174 18.26 -16.65 -20.17
N VAL A 175 19.54 -16.99 -20.16
CA VAL A 175 20.49 -16.70 -21.23
C VAL A 175 20.94 -17.99 -21.91
N ASN A 176 20.95 -17.98 -23.24
CA ASN A 176 21.58 -19.03 -24.02
C ASN A 176 23.10 -18.79 -24.09
N LEU A 177 23.87 -19.71 -23.54
CA LEU A 177 25.32 -19.63 -23.42
C LEU A 177 26.05 -19.69 -24.77
N ARG A 178 25.43 -20.23 -25.82
CA ARG A 178 26.06 -20.32 -27.16
C ARG A 178 26.10 -18.98 -27.90
N ASN A 179 25.13 -18.11 -27.64
CA ASN A 179 24.97 -16.86 -28.40
C ASN A 179 24.77 -15.62 -27.51
N GLY A 180 24.78 -15.79 -26.19
CA GLY A 180 24.60 -14.71 -25.22
C GLY A 180 23.22 -14.05 -25.24
N ARG A 181 22.24 -14.63 -25.95
CA ARG A 181 20.90 -14.04 -26.09
C ARG A 181 19.99 -14.44 -24.94
N VAL A 182 19.23 -13.46 -24.45
CA VAL A 182 18.18 -13.68 -23.46
C VAL A 182 16.98 -14.36 -24.13
N LYS A 183 16.64 -15.56 -23.66
CA LYS A 183 15.49 -16.35 -24.13
C LYS A 183 14.21 -15.99 -23.41
N ARG A 184 14.30 -15.82 -22.10
CA ARG A 184 13.16 -15.54 -21.22
C ARG A 184 13.59 -14.54 -20.16
N ILE A 185 12.67 -13.66 -19.82
CA ILE A 185 12.88 -12.64 -18.81
C ILE A 185 11.57 -12.40 -18.09
N SER A 186 11.63 -12.45 -16.77
CA SER A 186 10.55 -12.15 -15.84
C SER A 186 11.08 -11.18 -14.80
N TYR A 187 10.24 -10.26 -14.35
CA TYR A 187 10.58 -9.37 -13.25
C TYR A 187 9.31 -9.04 -12.47
N ASP A 188 9.48 -8.80 -11.18
CA ASP A 188 8.40 -8.42 -10.27
C ASP A 188 8.88 -7.29 -9.36
N TYR A 189 8.01 -6.32 -9.15
CA TYR A 189 8.30 -5.21 -8.23
C TYR A 189 8.07 -5.70 -6.80
N GLN A 190 9.03 -5.47 -5.91
CA GLN A 190 8.84 -5.81 -4.50
C GLN A 190 7.84 -4.83 -3.89
N ALA A 191 6.57 -5.24 -3.80
CA ALA A 191 5.48 -4.41 -3.31
C ALA A 191 5.48 -4.24 -1.78
N GLU A 192 6.16 -5.11 -1.04
CA GLU A 192 5.94 -5.26 0.41
C GLU A 192 6.84 -4.40 1.30
N ASN A 193 8.02 -3.98 0.85
CA ASN A 193 9.03 -3.39 1.74
C ASN A 193 9.39 -1.92 1.46
N ASN A 194 8.77 -1.27 0.49
CA ASN A 194 8.86 0.17 0.33
C ASN A 194 7.55 0.70 -0.26
N PRO A 195 6.76 1.53 0.46
CA PRO A 195 5.74 2.31 -0.22
C PRO A 195 6.45 3.11 -1.32
N PRO A 196 5.98 3.11 -2.58
CA PRO A 196 6.62 3.89 -3.61
C PRO A 196 6.72 5.33 -3.10
N GLU A 197 7.92 5.89 -3.09
CA GLU A 197 8.08 7.30 -2.81
C GLU A 197 7.08 8.05 -3.70
N ILE A 198 6.26 8.87 -3.05
CA ILE A 198 5.03 9.35 -3.66
C ILE A 198 5.44 10.25 -4.81
N SER A 199 5.20 9.79 -6.05
CA SER A 199 5.62 10.53 -7.24
C SER A 199 5.02 11.94 -7.19
N PRO A 200 5.83 13.01 -7.28
CA PRO A 200 5.31 14.38 -7.29
C PRO A 200 4.29 14.61 -8.40
N ALA A 201 4.48 13.95 -9.56
CA ALA A 201 3.55 13.99 -10.67
C ALA A 201 2.19 13.36 -10.32
N LEU A 202 2.20 12.24 -9.57
CA LEU A 202 0.97 11.59 -9.09
C LEU A 202 0.24 12.48 -8.06
N VAL A 203 0.97 13.09 -7.12
CA VAL A 203 0.40 14.05 -6.17
C VAL A 203 -0.25 15.21 -6.90
N GLN A 204 0.45 15.79 -7.88
CA GLN A 204 -0.06 16.92 -8.66
C GLN A 204 -1.29 16.55 -9.49
N ALA A 205 -1.27 15.39 -10.17
CA ALA A 205 -2.39 14.92 -10.98
C ALA A 205 -3.64 14.68 -10.12
N CYS A 206 -3.49 13.97 -9.00
CA CYS A 206 -4.59 13.69 -8.07
C CYS A 206 -5.13 14.97 -7.42
N GLN A 207 -4.24 15.91 -7.05
CA GLN A 207 -4.65 17.20 -6.51
C GLN A 207 -5.39 18.05 -7.54
N ALA A 208 -4.94 18.06 -8.79
CA ALA A 208 -5.60 18.80 -9.87
C ALA A 208 -7.00 18.23 -10.15
N GLU A 209 -7.15 16.91 -10.22
CA GLU A 209 -8.45 16.28 -10.46
C GLU A 209 -9.40 16.53 -9.29
N LEU A 210 -8.94 16.41 -8.04
CA LEU A 210 -9.74 16.77 -6.86
C LEU A 210 -10.16 18.24 -6.86
N ARG A 211 -9.27 19.15 -7.30
CA ARG A 211 -9.62 20.58 -7.42
C ARG A 211 -10.68 20.84 -8.49
N ASN A 212 -10.59 20.14 -9.62
CA ASN A 212 -11.56 20.24 -10.71
C ASN A 212 -12.94 19.70 -10.28
N ARG A 213 -12.97 18.59 -9.53
CA ARG A 213 -14.21 17.93 -9.09
C ARG A 213 -14.87 18.64 -7.91
N LEU A 214 -14.07 19.17 -6.98
CA LEU A 214 -14.56 19.70 -5.70
C LEU A 214 -14.42 21.23 -5.65
N SER A 215 -13.20 21.73 -5.47
CA SER A 215 -12.92 23.16 -5.31
C SER A 215 -11.44 23.48 -5.60
N PRO A 216 -11.12 24.65 -6.20
CA PRO A 216 -9.74 25.10 -6.41
C PRO A 216 -8.90 25.14 -5.12
N GLN A 217 -9.55 25.25 -3.96
CA GLN A 217 -8.89 25.36 -2.65
C GLN A 217 -8.44 24.02 -2.06
N VAL A 218 -8.78 22.88 -2.67
CA VAL A 218 -8.38 21.56 -2.16
C VAL A 218 -6.87 21.47 -1.96
N ARG A 219 -6.47 20.97 -0.78
CA ARG A 219 -5.09 20.68 -0.41
C ARG A 219 -5.00 19.27 0.13
N LEU A 220 -4.05 18.50 -0.41
CA LEU A 220 -3.73 17.17 0.10
C LEU A 220 -2.89 17.29 1.38
N GLN A 221 -3.19 16.46 2.38
CA GLN A 221 -2.44 16.39 3.62
C GLN A 221 -1.23 15.47 3.44
N GLN A 222 -0.06 16.06 3.18
CA GLN A 222 1.17 15.33 2.85
C GLN A 222 1.51 14.19 3.83
N ALA A 223 1.29 14.41 5.14
CA ALA A 223 1.58 13.42 6.18
C ALA A 223 0.67 12.17 6.13
N SER A 224 -0.49 12.26 5.49
CA SER A 224 -1.46 11.17 5.35
C SER A 224 -1.30 10.36 4.06
N LEU A 225 -0.53 10.88 3.10
CA LEU A 225 -0.46 10.32 1.76
C LEU A 225 0.26 8.98 1.78
N ARG A 226 -0.33 8.00 1.09
CA ARG A 226 0.26 6.69 0.83
C ARG A 226 0.01 6.32 -0.62
N SER A 227 1.08 6.01 -1.33
CA SER A 227 0.96 5.46 -2.67
C SER A 227 0.90 3.92 -2.63
N TYR A 228 0.26 3.32 -3.62
CA TYR A 228 0.17 1.87 -3.75
C TYR A 228 0.26 1.46 -5.22
N PHE A 229 0.79 0.26 -5.46
CA PHE A 229 0.95 -0.30 -6.79
C PHE A 229 -0.37 -0.93 -7.27
N ILE A 230 -0.73 -0.68 -8.53
CA ILE A 230 -1.87 -1.33 -9.19
C ILE A 230 -1.35 -2.20 -10.34
N SER A 231 -0.56 -1.59 -11.24
CA SER A 231 0.06 -2.30 -12.35
C SER A 231 1.32 -1.59 -12.88
N ASN A 232 2.01 -2.19 -13.84
CA ASN A 232 3.17 -1.59 -14.51
C ASN A 232 2.86 -0.27 -15.24
N ALA A 233 1.57 0.02 -15.50
CA ALA A 233 1.12 1.25 -16.14
C ALA A 233 0.29 2.14 -15.21
N GLU A 234 0.05 1.76 -13.95
CA GLU A 234 -0.92 2.41 -13.09
C GLU A 234 -0.49 2.42 -11.62
N GLN A 235 -0.66 3.57 -10.96
CA GLN A 235 -0.33 3.75 -9.56
C GLN A 235 -1.46 4.46 -8.83
N GLY A 236 -1.73 4.01 -7.62
CA GLY A 236 -2.70 4.60 -6.71
C GLY A 236 -2.06 5.54 -5.69
N LEU A 237 -2.81 6.53 -5.25
CA LEU A 237 -2.52 7.48 -4.19
C LEU A 237 -3.77 7.63 -3.32
N ARG A 238 -3.64 7.31 -2.04
CA ARG A 238 -4.70 7.50 -1.05
C ARG A 238 -4.22 8.34 0.11
N GLY A 239 -5.13 8.99 0.80
CA GLY A 239 -4.82 9.81 1.97
C GLY A 239 -5.96 10.75 2.29
N ASP A 240 -5.65 11.80 3.04
CA ASP A 240 -6.61 12.80 3.47
C ASP A 240 -6.37 14.13 2.72
N ALA A 241 -7.44 14.86 2.47
CA ALA A 241 -7.44 16.15 1.83
C ALA A 241 -8.39 17.12 2.56
N VAL A 242 -8.15 18.41 2.45
CA VAL A 242 -8.99 19.47 3.04
C VAL A 242 -9.47 20.42 1.95
N LEU A 243 -10.72 20.89 2.06
CA LEU A 243 -11.31 21.85 1.12
C LEU A 243 -10.82 23.28 1.39
N ASP A 244 -10.66 23.65 2.66
CA ASP A 244 -10.09 24.92 3.12
C ASP A 244 -9.32 24.74 4.45
N ARG A 245 -8.85 25.84 5.06
CA ARG A 245 -8.07 25.79 6.33
C ARG A 245 -8.89 25.35 7.55
N ASN A 246 -10.22 25.43 7.49
CA ASN A 246 -11.14 25.18 8.61
C ASN A 246 -11.99 23.92 8.40
N SER A 247 -11.81 23.24 7.27
CA SER A 247 -12.55 22.04 6.89
C SER A 247 -11.99 20.79 7.55
N GLN A 248 -12.88 19.87 7.91
CA GLN A 248 -12.46 18.53 8.31
C GLN A 248 -11.80 17.80 7.12
N PRO A 249 -10.77 16.98 7.39
CA PRO A 249 -10.15 16.17 6.34
C PRO A 249 -11.13 15.13 5.81
N PHE A 250 -11.14 14.93 4.50
CA PHE A 250 -11.85 13.84 3.83
C PHE A 250 -10.85 12.89 3.19
N ARG A 251 -11.18 11.60 3.14
CA ARG A 251 -10.29 10.59 2.55
C ARG A 251 -10.49 10.55 1.05
N PHE A 252 -9.44 10.26 0.30
CA PHE A 252 -9.51 10.03 -1.13
C PHE A 252 -8.67 8.82 -1.54
N ASP A 253 -9.01 8.26 -2.68
CA ASP A 253 -8.26 7.24 -3.40
C ASP A 253 -8.24 7.58 -4.90
N CYS A 254 -7.05 7.88 -5.41
CA CYS A 254 -6.82 8.36 -6.76
C CYS A 254 -5.87 7.42 -7.48
N GLN A 255 -6.25 6.96 -8.67
CA GLN A 255 -5.45 6.08 -9.52
C GLN A 255 -5.10 6.81 -10.80
N ALA A 256 -3.85 6.71 -11.22
CA ALA A 256 -3.38 7.37 -12.43
C ALA A 256 -2.54 6.44 -13.30
N ASN A 257 -2.70 6.59 -14.61
CA ASN A 257 -1.84 5.96 -15.58
C ASN A 257 -0.45 6.64 -15.57
N LEU A 258 0.60 5.87 -15.33
CA LEU A 258 1.97 6.35 -15.20
C LEU A 258 2.60 6.80 -16.53
N ARG A 259 2.04 6.40 -17.68
CA ARG A 259 2.53 6.79 -19.00
C ARG A 259 1.92 8.12 -19.45
N THR A 260 0.63 8.33 -19.21
CA THR A 260 -0.10 9.51 -19.68
C THR A 260 -0.30 10.57 -18.60
N GLY A 261 -0.11 10.21 -17.32
CA GLY A 261 -0.44 11.06 -16.18
C GLY A 261 -1.95 11.27 -15.98
N GLN A 262 -2.80 10.58 -16.74
CA GLN A 262 -4.24 10.72 -16.65
C GLN A 262 -4.79 9.94 -15.46
N ILE A 263 -5.76 10.54 -14.77
CA ILE A 263 -6.51 9.87 -13.70
C ILE A 263 -7.45 8.85 -14.32
N THR A 264 -7.26 7.58 -13.95
CA THR A 264 -8.06 6.44 -14.40
C THR A 264 -9.22 6.17 -13.45
N ARG A 265 -9.05 6.47 -12.16
CA ARG A 265 -10.08 6.36 -11.13
C ARG A 265 -9.86 7.40 -10.05
N LEU A 266 -10.94 7.97 -9.54
CA LEU A 266 -10.90 8.83 -8.37
C LEU A 266 -12.14 8.55 -7.51
N ASP A 267 -11.90 7.97 -6.34
CA ASP A 267 -12.86 7.83 -5.27
C ASP A 267 -12.50 8.77 -4.14
N TYR A 268 -13.48 9.20 -3.38
CA TYR A 268 -13.25 9.89 -2.12
C TYR A 268 -14.41 9.64 -1.19
N ASP A 269 -14.07 9.47 0.09
CA ASP A 269 -15.06 9.52 1.14
C ASP A 269 -15.74 10.86 0.99
N SER A 270 -17.03 10.78 0.80
CA SER A 270 -17.95 11.90 0.77
C SER A 270 -17.52 12.92 1.82
N ALA A 271 -16.86 13.99 1.37
CA ALA A 271 -16.75 15.23 2.12
C ALA A 271 -18.19 15.77 2.25
N GLY A 272 -19.00 15.15 3.13
CA GLY A 272 -20.43 15.41 3.28
C GLY A 272 -21.31 15.14 2.05
N ALA A 273 -21.26 13.94 1.48
CA ALA A 273 -21.97 13.47 0.28
C ALA A 273 -21.75 14.35 -0.96
N ILE A 274 -21.49 13.75 -2.13
CA ILE A 274 -21.67 14.47 -3.39
C ILE A 274 -23.18 14.61 -3.61
N ALA A 275 -23.82 15.48 -2.83
CA ALA A 275 -25.18 15.89 -3.10
C ALA A 275 -25.21 16.56 -4.48
N GLU A 276 -26.24 16.25 -5.25
CA GLU A 276 -26.53 16.94 -6.50
C GLU A 276 -26.54 18.45 -6.23
N LEU A 277 -26.04 19.26 -7.17
CA LEU A 277 -26.03 20.71 -6.99
C LEU A 277 -27.46 21.26 -6.87
N THR A 278 -28.46 20.56 -7.40
CA THR A 278 -29.88 20.90 -7.28
C THR A 278 -30.30 21.01 -5.80
N PRO A 279 -30.74 22.19 -5.33
CA PRO A 279 -31.23 22.34 -3.97
C PRO A 279 -32.50 21.52 -3.72
N ILE A 280 -32.58 20.90 -2.54
CA ILE A 280 -33.75 20.15 -2.09
C ILE A 280 -34.21 20.75 -0.76
N PHE A 281 -35.48 21.15 -0.67
CA PHE A 281 -36.09 21.59 0.58
C PHE A 281 -36.34 20.39 1.50
N THR A 282 -35.95 20.47 2.77
CA THR A 282 -36.01 19.33 3.70
C THR A 282 -37.16 19.44 4.70
N ASN A 283 -37.72 20.62 4.89
CA ASN A 283 -38.79 20.87 5.87
C ASN A 283 -40.13 21.28 5.25
N PHE A 284 -40.20 21.48 3.93
CA PHE A 284 -41.42 21.84 3.20
C PHE A 284 -41.50 21.15 1.84
N GLN A 285 -42.72 20.92 1.38
CA GLN A 285 -43.10 20.50 0.04
C GLN A 285 -44.01 21.53 -0.64
N ASP A 286 -44.22 21.37 -1.94
CA ASP A 286 -45.14 22.23 -2.69
C ASP A 286 -46.57 22.12 -2.14
N GLY A 287 -47.20 23.26 -1.86
CA GLY A 287 -48.55 23.38 -1.30
C GLY A 287 -48.64 23.41 0.22
N ASP A 288 -47.54 23.22 0.94
CA ASP A 288 -47.52 23.21 2.41
C ASP A 288 -47.98 24.54 3.03
N ARG A 289 -48.50 24.46 4.27
CA ARG A 289 -48.99 25.62 5.01
C ARG A 289 -47.93 26.19 5.96
N VAL A 290 -47.85 27.52 6.03
CA VAL A 290 -47.00 28.25 6.97
C VAL A 290 -47.79 29.20 7.87
N THR A 291 -47.31 29.40 9.09
CA THR A 291 -47.95 30.30 10.06
C THR A 291 -47.67 31.78 9.74
N SER A 292 -48.48 32.68 10.29
CA SER A 292 -48.38 34.13 10.07
C SER A 292 -47.16 34.79 10.74
N ASN A 293 -46.41 34.07 11.59
CA ASN A 293 -45.28 34.61 12.35
C ASN A 293 -43.92 34.53 11.62
N GLY A 294 -43.93 34.14 10.34
CA GLY A 294 -42.72 33.81 9.59
C GLY A 294 -42.38 32.33 9.68
N PHE A 295 -41.30 31.92 9.01
CA PHE A 295 -40.89 30.52 8.92
C PHE A 295 -39.40 30.39 8.60
N VAL A 296 -38.82 29.22 8.86
CA VAL A 296 -37.43 28.90 8.51
C VAL A 296 -37.46 28.01 7.27
N VAL A 297 -36.73 28.38 6.22
CA VAL A 297 -36.51 27.52 5.05
C VAL A 297 -35.25 26.71 5.32
N MET A 298 -35.37 25.38 5.28
CA MET A 298 -34.25 24.45 5.41
C MET A 298 -34.12 23.61 4.15
N GLY A 299 -32.90 23.29 3.78
CA GLY A 299 -32.67 22.40 2.65
C GLY A 299 -31.27 21.84 2.62
N ARG A 300 -31.03 21.02 1.61
CA ARG A 300 -29.73 20.41 1.31
C ARG A 300 -29.35 20.63 -0.14
N THR A 301 -28.08 20.83 -0.40
CA THR A 301 -27.45 20.89 -1.73
C THR A 301 -26.02 20.35 -1.61
N ARG A 302 -25.22 20.49 -2.65
CA ARG A 302 -23.79 20.20 -2.61
C ARG A 302 -23.11 21.04 -1.51
N PRO A 303 -22.27 20.43 -0.64
CA PRO A 303 -21.51 21.16 0.37
C PRO A 303 -20.73 22.34 -0.22
N ASN A 304 -20.68 23.45 0.52
CA ASN A 304 -20.02 24.70 0.12
C ASN A 304 -20.56 25.38 -1.15
N ALA A 305 -21.68 24.91 -1.71
CA ALA A 305 -22.36 25.66 -2.76
C ALA A 305 -22.91 26.98 -2.21
N ARG A 306 -22.84 28.04 -3.02
CA ARG A 306 -23.51 29.31 -2.72
C ARG A 306 -24.97 29.17 -3.08
N VAL A 307 -25.84 29.24 -2.08
CA VAL A 307 -27.29 29.14 -2.25
C VAL A 307 -27.90 30.52 -2.10
N ARG A 308 -28.54 31.02 -3.16
CA ARG A 308 -29.40 32.20 -3.10
C ARG A 308 -30.83 31.74 -2.85
N ILE A 309 -31.41 32.19 -1.74
CA ILE A 309 -32.79 31.92 -1.36
C ILE A 309 -33.59 33.20 -1.58
N GLU A 310 -34.57 33.12 -2.46
CA GLU A 310 -35.51 34.20 -2.73
C GLU A 310 -36.92 33.76 -2.31
N VAL A 311 -37.60 34.60 -1.52
CA VAL A 311 -38.97 34.36 -1.08
C VAL A 311 -39.81 35.56 -1.45
N ARG A 312 -40.83 35.32 -2.27
CA ARG A 312 -41.80 36.34 -2.68
C ARG A 312 -43.19 36.00 -2.17
N SER A 313 -43.91 36.98 -1.65
CA SER A 313 -45.31 36.83 -1.27
C SER A 313 -46.25 37.45 -2.29
N SER A 314 -47.31 36.71 -2.62
CA SER A 314 -48.46 37.16 -3.41
C SER A 314 -49.74 37.01 -2.61
N ALA A 315 -50.64 38.00 -2.64
CA ALA A 315 -51.94 37.91 -1.97
C ALA A 315 -53.02 38.53 -2.85
N ALA A 316 -54.20 37.92 -2.90
CA ALA A 316 -55.35 38.50 -3.57
C ALA A 316 -56.13 39.35 -2.55
N VAL A 317 -56.34 40.64 -2.84
CA VAL A 317 -57.16 41.51 -2.00
C VAL A 317 -58.60 41.46 -2.51
N LEU A 318 -59.53 41.08 -1.64
CA LEU A 318 -60.98 41.09 -1.91
C LEU A 318 -61.45 42.52 -2.19
N GLY A 319 -61.70 42.87 -3.46
CA GLY A 319 -62.43 44.09 -3.83
C GLY A 319 -61.86 44.95 -4.96
N GLY A 320 -60.70 44.66 -5.54
CA GLY A 320 -60.20 45.45 -6.67
C GLY A 320 -58.77 45.09 -7.08
N LEU A 321 -58.46 45.26 -8.37
CA LEU A 321 -57.17 44.98 -9.00
C LEU A 321 -56.07 45.88 -8.42
N ILE A 322 -55.44 45.44 -7.34
CA ILE A 322 -54.07 45.85 -7.03
C ILE A 322 -53.26 44.57 -6.87
N ASP A 323 -52.43 44.29 -7.85
CA ASP A 323 -51.39 43.27 -7.77
C ASP A 323 -50.28 43.79 -6.84
N ILE A 324 -50.55 43.78 -5.53
CA ILE A 324 -49.54 44.03 -4.48
C ILE A 324 -48.61 42.79 -4.35
N GLY A 325 -48.78 41.82 -5.26
CA GLY A 325 -48.51 40.42 -5.04
C GLY A 325 -47.10 39.93 -5.36
N ASN A 326 -46.08 40.79 -5.39
CA ASN A 326 -44.72 40.33 -5.62
C ASN A 326 -43.71 41.01 -4.68
N THR A 327 -44.09 41.11 -3.41
CA THR A 327 -43.18 41.63 -2.38
C THR A 327 -42.09 40.61 -2.12
N VAL A 328 -40.83 40.99 -2.31
CA VAL A 328 -39.66 40.20 -1.90
C VAL A 328 -39.55 40.28 -0.37
N LEU A 329 -39.81 39.16 0.30
CA LEU A 329 -39.66 39.03 1.75
C LEU A 329 -38.23 38.71 2.16
N LEU A 330 -37.52 38.01 1.28
CA LEU A 330 -36.15 37.58 1.47
C LEU A 330 -35.49 37.44 0.11
N ASP A 331 -34.27 37.95 0.00
CA ASP A 331 -33.33 37.60 -1.06
C ASP A 331 -31.96 37.57 -0.41
N ARG A 332 -31.47 36.37 -0.12
CA ARG A 332 -30.26 36.18 0.68
C ARG A 332 -29.42 35.04 0.14
N GLU A 333 -28.12 35.30 0.06
CA GLU A 333 -27.12 34.28 -0.19
C GLU A 333 -26.61 33.68 1.13
N VAL A 334 -26.51 32.36 1.18
CA VAL A 334 -25.86 31.59 2.24
C VAL A 334 -24.94 30.55 1.61
N ILE A 335 -23.97 30.07 2.38
CA ILE A 335 -23.10 28.96 1.97
C ILE A 335 -23.63 27.70 2.66
N ALA A 336 -23.90 26.66 1.87
CA ALA A 336 -24.28 25.36 2.43
C ALA A 336 -23.14 24.81 3.30
N ASP A 337 -23.49 24.26 4.46
CA ASP A 337 -22.52 23.76 5.43
C ASP A 337 -21.78 22.51 4.91
N ARG A 338 -20.88 21.97 5.75
CA ARG A 338 -20.07 20.79 5.45
C ARG A 338 -20.88 19.53 5.11
N ASP A 339 -22.13 19.45 5.60
CA ASP A 339 -23.04 18.33 5.40
C ASP A 339 -24.01 18.63 4.21
N GLY A 340 -23.89 19.82 3.61
CA GLY A 340 -24.71 20.31 2.50
C GLY A 340 -25.96 21.05 2.95
N ASN A 341 -26.17 21.28 4.24
CA ASN A 341 -27.39 21.90 4.73
C ASN A 341 -27.34 23.42 4.63
N PHE A 342 -28.49 24.03 4.39
CA PHE A 342 -28.68 25.48 4.48
C PHE A 342 -29.97 25.79 5.26
N SER A 343 -29.98 26.96 5.91
CA SER A 343 -31.12 27.43 6.70
C SER A 343 -31.23 28.94 6.63
N VAL A 344 -32.43 29.46 6.35
CA VAL A 344 -32.70 30.91 6.37
C VAL A 344 -34.03 31.22 7.03
N GLN A 345 -34.01 32.18 7.96
CA GLN A 345 -35.21 32.72 8.58
C GLN A 345 -35.89 33.71 7.63
N VAL A 346 -37.14 33.41 7.27
CA VAL A 346 -38.06 34.35 6.60
C VAL A 346 -38.83 35.09 7.69
N ARG A 347 -38.83 36.42 7.61
CA ARG A 347 -39.55 37.28 8.55
C ARG A 347 -41.03 37.34 8.19
N ARG A 348 -41.86 37.62 9.20
CA ARG A 348 -43.30 37.86 9.02
C ARG A 348 -43.55 39.00 8.00
N PRO A 349 -44.47 38.82 7.03
CA PRO A 349 -44.94 39.91 6.17
C PRO A 349 -45.74 40.95 6.95
N VAL A 350 -45.69 42.21 6.53
CA VAL A 350 -46.46 43.32 7.15
C VAL A 350 -47.97 43.10 6.98
N VAL A 351 -48.38 42.55 5.84
CA VAL A 351 -49.77 42.24 5.52
C VAL A 351 -49.88 40.74 5.20
N VAL A 352 -50.71 40.03 5.96
CA VAL A 352 -50.95 38.60 5.79
C VAL A 352 -52.45 38.38 5.65
N SER A 353 -52.88 37.73 4.57
CA SER A 353 -54.25 37.29 4.36
C SER A 353 -54.27 35.77 4.25
N SER A 354 -55.40 35.13 4.51
CA SER A 354 -55.55 33.68 4.29
C SER A 354 -55.35 33.25 2.82
N SER A 355 -55.41 34.19 1.87
CA SER A 355 -55.14 33.95 0.45
C SER A 355 -53.66 34.07 0.06
N THR A 356 -52.79 34.46 0.99
CA THR A 356 -51.38 34.73 0.70
C THR A 356 -50.64 33.43 0.31
N ARG A 357 -49.86 33.49 -0.77
CA ARG A 357 -48.96 32.44 -1.25
C ARG A 357 -47.52 32.94 -1.23
N TYR A 358 -46.60 32.03 -0.92
CA TYR A 358 -45.17 32.31 -0.88
C TYR A 358 -44.45 31.44 -1.90
N VAL A 359 -43.78 32.07 -2.88
CA VAL A 359 -42.91 31.36 -3.82
C VAL A 359 -41.51 31.37 -3.23
N VAL A 360 -40.96 30.18 -2.97
CA VAL A 360 -39.62 29.98 -2.40
C VAL A 360 -38.74 29.40 -3.49
N ARG A 361 -37.75 30.17 -3.94
CA ARG A 361 -36.71 29.73 -4.89
C ARG A 361 -35.40 29.55 -4.18
N ALA A 362 -34.76 28.41 -4.42
CA ALA A 362 -33.38 28.17 -4.03
C ALA A 362 -32.54 27.94 -5.30
N SER A 363 -31.49 28.74 -5.48
CA SER A 363 -30.53 28.59 -6.57
C SER A 363 -29.14 28.35 -5.99
N ALA A 364 -28.57 27.17 -6.25
CA ALA A 364 -27.22 26.83 -5.84
C ALA A 364 -26.25 26.99 -7.00
N SER A 365 -25.09 27.59 -6.69
CA SER A 365 -24.00 27.79 -7.63
C SER A 365 -22.68 27.27 -7.07
N LEU A 366 -21.92 26.55 -7.91
CA LEU A 366 -20.57 26.07 -7.59
C LEU A 366 -19.79 25.87 -8.89
N ASN A 367 -18.54 26.34 -8.96
CA ASN A 367 -17.64 26.17 -10.12
C ASN A 367 -18.24 26.64 -11.46
N GLY A 368 -19.08 27.68 -11.44
CA GLY A 368 -19.74 28.22 -12.64
C GLY A 368 -21.00 27.46 -13.06
N GLU A 369 -21.30 26.31 -12.47
CA GLU A 369 -22.59 25.63 -12.64
C GLU A 369 -23.63 26.25 -11.72
N THR A 370 -24.88 26.33 -12.19
CA THR A 370 -26.03 26.75 -11.39
C THR A 370 -27.17 25.75 -11.56
N ARG A 371 -27.84 25.41 -10.46
CA ARG A 371 -29.06 24.60 -10.43
C ARG A 371 -30.06 25.24 -9.47
N GLN A 372 -31.34 25.06 -9.75
CA GLN A 372 -32.39 25.72 -8.99
C GLN A 372 -33.55 24.77 -8.73
N ASN A 373 -34.30 25.08 -7.66
CA ASN A 373 -35.55 24.42 -7.31
C ASN A 373 -36.53 25.45 -6.71
N GLU A 374 -37.83 25.20 -6.86
CA GLU A 374 -38.90 26.10 -6.44
C GLU A 374 -40.04 25.31 -5.78
N ILE A 375 -40.60 25.87 -4.71
CA ILE A 375 -41.85 25.41 -4.09
C ILE A 375 -42.77 26.59 -3.79
N VAL A 376 -44.08 26.33 -3.72
CA VAL A 376 -45.11 27.30 -3.36
C VAL A 376 -45.75 26.92 -2.02
N LEU A 377 -45.63 27.80 -1.02
CA LEU A 377 -46.26 27.63 0.28
C LEU A 377 -47.53 28.48 0.39
N ARG A 378 -48.45 28.08 1.26
CA ARG A 378 -49.74 28.75 1.50
C ARG A 378 -49.82 29.28 2.92
N GLN A 379 -50.46 30.44 3.08
CA GLN A 379 -50.82 30.91 4.41
C GLN A 379 -51.84 29.95 5.05
N GLN A 380 -51.61 29.59 6.31
CA GLN A 380 -52.59 28.85 7.12
C GLN A 380 -53.85 29.67 7.39
#